data_AF-A0A0K8TU84-F1
#
_entry.id   AF-A0A0K8TU84-F1
#
_cell.length_a   1.000
_cell.length_b   1.000
_cell.length_c   1.000
_cell.angle_alpha   90.00
_cell.angle_beta   90.00
_cell.angle_gamma   90.00
#
_symmetry.space_group_name_H-M   'P 1'
#
loop_
_entity.id
_entity.type
_entity.pdbx_description
1 polymer ?
#
loop_
_entity_poly.entity_id
_entity_poly.type
_entity_poly.pdbx_seq_one_letter_code
_entity_poly.pdbx_strand_id
1 'polypeptide(L)'
;MSTLQFEKVYDRTLICLKKCCTHPSTPIDTKWAWQMGFIQVFYTTGFVSIVYSFSMNLMKRDFSQAYNDAIFMALYLVVTYQSAVVLWYRNPLNTLIQKTEEYFSLADTLPAEHQSLVIEYAKRGRWVMRLWYFSNMTTCALFVIKASVLTLHSLYAGDFQLFLLYDYTLPPALEAVKYRYEVFSFILGLQVFYGLCALRTSVGICPLGPIFILNACAQLELVALEIKTIFEERSERNVAQKLVAIVKNLQNIY
;
A
#
# COMPACT_ATOMS: atom_id res chain seq x y z
N MET A 1 -8.13 -14.59 25.46
CA MET A 1 -7.80 -13.34 24.74
C MET A 1 -7.21 -13.72 23.39
N SER A 2 -7.56 -13.03 22.31
CA SER A 2 -7.09 -13.39 20.96
C SER A 2 -5.61 -13.07 20.81
N THR A 3 -4.78 -14.09 20.61
CA THR A 3 -3.36 -14.00 20.29
C THR A 3 -3.14 -12.97 19.17
N LEU A 4 -2.45 -11.87 19.46
CA LEU A 4 -2.10 -10.86 18.45
C LEU A 4 -1.13 -11.51 17.46
N GLN A 5 -1.52 -11.56 16.19
CA GLN A 5 -0.66 -12.02 15.10
C GLN A 5 -0.60 -10.90 14.06
N PHE A 6 0.60 -10.51 13.64
CA PHE A 6 0.85 -9.46 12.67
C PHE A 6 0.04 -9.69 11.40
N GLU A 7 0.03 -10.93 10.90
CA GLU A 7 -0.71 -11.29 9.70
C GLU A 7 -2.22 -11.09 9.83
N LYS A 8 -2.78 -11.31 11.02
CA LYS A 8 -4.22 -11.12 11.29
C LYS A 8 -4.56 -9.66 11.55
N VAL A 9 -3.65 -8.90 12.15
CA VAL A 9 -3.88 -7.49 12.49
C VAL A 9 -3.78 -6.61 11.24
N TYR A 10 -2.83 -6.92 10.34
CA TYR A 10 -2.51 -6.13 9.15
C TYR A 10 -2.78 -6.91 7.83
N ASP A 11 -3.87 -7.67 7.82
CA ASP A 11 -4.28 -8.56 6.74
C ASP A 11 -4.35 -7.88 5.36
N ARG A 12 -4.95 -6.69 5.29
CA ARG A 12 -5.17 -5.98 4.02
C ARG A 12 -3.87 -5.63 3.32
N THR A 13 -2.90 -5.11 4.06
CA THR A 13 -1.56 -4.78 3.57
C THR A 13 -0.89 -6.03 2.99
N LEU A 14 -0.90 -7.14 3.72
CA LEU A 14 -0.21 -8.37 3.32
C LEU A 14 -0.89 -9.06 2.14
N ILE A 15 -2.22 -9.07 2.09
CA ILE A 15 -2.98 -9.58 0.94
C ILE A 15 -2.64 -8.77 -0.32
N CYS A 16 -2.57 -7.44 -0.20
CA CYS A 16 -2.19 -6.56 -1.30
C CYS A 16 -0.76 -6.84 -1.81
N LEU A 17 0.21 -6.96 -0.91
CA LEU A 17 1.58 -7.33 -1.26
C LEU A 17 1.67 -8.71 -1.91
N LYS A 18 0.94 -9.72 -1.41
CA LYS A 18 0.90 -11.07 -2.00
C LYS A 18 0.31 -11.02 -3.41
N LYS A 19 -0.75 -10.24 -3.64
CA LYS A 19 -1.38 -10.07 -4.96
C LYS A 19 -0.52 -9.27 -5.95
N CYS A 20 0.39 -8.41 -5.48
CA CYS A 20 1.38 -7.73 -6.31
C CYS A 20 2.64 -8.56 -6.55
N CYS A 21 2.73 -9.78 -6.01
CA CYS A 21 3.95 -10.59 -6.01
C CYS A 21 5.15 -9.90 -5.32
N THR A 22 4.90 -8.88 -4.48
CA THR A 22 5.95 -8.11 -3.78
C THR A 22 6.05 -8.48 -2.30
N HIS A 23 5.23 -9.40 -1.79
CA HIS A 23 5.28 -9.76 -0.38
C HIS A 23 6.67 -10.28 0.02
N PRO A 24 7.26 -9.78 1.12
CA PRO A 24 8.63 -10.14 1.52
C PRO A 24 8.87 -11.63 1.73
N SER A 25 7.87 -12.46 2.04
CA SER A 25 8.05 -13.91 2.15
C SER A 25 7.88 -14.70 0.83
N THR A 26 7.56 -14.04 -0.29
CA THR A 26 7.34 -14.72 -1.59
C THR A 26 8.66 -15.21 -2.17
N PRO A 27 8.82 -16.51 -2.49
CA PRO A 27 10.06 -17.00 -3.11
C PRO A 27 10.24 -16.37 -4.50
N ILE A 28 11.48 -15.96 -4.81
CA ILE A 28 11.86 -15.46 -6.13
C ILE A 28 12.26 -16.69 -6.94
N ASP A 29 11.27 -17.32 -7.57
CA ASP A 29 11.45 -18.44 -8.49
C ASP A 29 11.14 -18.03 -9.93
N THR A 30 11.35 -18.94 -10.88
CA THR A 30 11.06 -18.68 -12.30
C THR A 30 9.58 -18.36 -12.53
N LYS A 31 8.67 -18.92 -11.72
CA LYS A 31 7.23 -18.64 -11.78
C LYS A 31 6.93 -17.21 -11.35
N TRP A 32 7.53 -16.73 -10.26
CA TRP A 32 7.45 -15.36 -9.80
C TRP A 32 7.96 -14.40 -10.88
N ALA A 33 9.09 -14.70 -11.53
CA ALA A 33 9.65 -13.84 -12.57
C ALA A 33 8.68 -13.68 -13.76
N TRP A 34 8.03 -14.77 -14.18
CA TRP A 34 6.99 -14.72 -15.19
C TRP A 34 5.77 -13.91 -14.76
N GLN A 35 5.28 -14.09 -13.53
CA GLN A 35 4.13 -13.37 -13.01
C GLN A 35 4.40 -11.86 -12.86
N MET A 36 5.55 -11.51 -12.28
CA MET A 36 5.99 -10.11 -12.11
C MET A 36 6.26 -9.46 -13.46
N GLY A 37 6.91 -10.17 -14.38
CA GLY A 37 7.14 -9.72 -15.75
C GLY A 37 5.83 -9.42 -16.48
N PHE A 38 4.85 -10.32 -16.38
CA PHE A 38 3.52 -10.11 -16.95
C PHE A 38 2.85 -8.87 -16.36
N ILE A 39 2.82 -8.73 -15.03
CA ILE A 39 2.22 -7.57 -14.37
C ILE A 39 2.90 -6.27 -14.83
N GLN A 40 4.23 -6.24 -14.88
CA GLN A 40 4.99 -5.06 -15.27
C GLN A 40 4.80 -4.71 -16.75
N VAL A 41 4.70 -5.70 -17.64
CA VAL A 41 4.45 -5.47 -19.07
C VAL A 41 3.11 -4.75 -19.26
N PHE A 42 2.02 -5.27 -18.70
CA PHE A 42 0.70 -4.64 -18.82
C PHE A 42 0.65 -3.26 -18.17
N TYR A 43 1.29 -3.09 -17.00
CA TYR A 43 1.37 -1.79 -16.33
C TYR A 43 2.15 -0.76 -17.17
N THR A 44 3.28 -1.18 -17.75
CA THR A 44 4.09 -0.35 -18.66
C THR A 44 3.36 -0.01 -19.96
N THR A 45 2.56 -0.93 -20.52
CA THR A 45 1.74 -0.64 -21.71
C THR A 45 0.75 0.50 -21.44
N GLY A 46 0.11 0.50 -20.26
CA GLY A 46 -0.72 1.63 -19.82
C GLY A 46 0.07 2.93 -19.75
N PHE A 47 1.26 2.90 -19.12
CA PHE A 47 2.14 4.07 -19.02
C PHE A 47 2.56 4.64 -20.38
N VAL A 48 2.99 3.81 -21.32
CA VAL A 48 3.36 4.25 -22.68
C VAL A 48 2.18 4.91 -23.39
N SER A 49 0.96 4.38 -23.20
CA SER A 49 -0.26 4.97 -23.75
C SER A 49 -0.55 6.36 -23.18
N ILE A 50 -0.33 6.54 -21.86
CA ILE A 50 -0.50 7.84 -21.19
C ILE A 50 0.60 8.82 -21.64
N VAL A 51 1.85 8.39 -21.78
CA VAL A 51 2.95 9.25 -22.28
C VAL A 51 2.63 9.76 -23.69
N TYR A 52 2.11 8.90 -24.56
CA TYR A 52 1.65 9.31 -25.88
C TYR A 52 0.54 10.37 -25.79
N SER A 53 -0.49 10.12 -24.96
CA SER A 53 -1.57 11.08 -24.71
C SER A 53 -1.04 12.42 -24.22
N PHE A 54 -0.13 12.42 -23.24
CA PHE A 54 0.50 13.60 -22.68
C PHE A 54 1.22 14.43 -23.77
N SER A 55 2.04 13.78 -24.59
CA SER A 55 2.74 14.44 -25.70
C SER A 55 1.76 15.04 -26.71
N MET A 56 0.69 14.32 -27.06
CA MET A 56 -0.34 14.81 -27.98
C MET A 56 -1.12 16.00 -27.40
N ASN A 57 -1.50 15.94 -26.13
CA ASN A 57 -2.25 17.00 -25.45
C ASN A 57 -1.40 18.27 -25.28
N LEU A 58 -0.10 18.13 -24.99
CA LEU A 58 0.85 19.25 -25.02
C LEU A 58 0.95 19.89 -26.41
N MET A 59 1.04 19.10 -27.47
CA MET A 59 1.07 19.64 -28.84
C MET A 59 -0.22 20.38 -29.21
N LYS A 60 -1.37 19.87 -28.75
CA LYS A 60 -2.69 20.50 -28.94
C LYS A 60 -2.93 21.70 -28.02
N ARG A 61 -2.01 22.00 -27.09
CA ARG A 61 -2.15 23.02 -26.02
C ARG A 61 -3.35 22.78 -25.08
N ASP A 62 -3.81 21.54 -24.96
CA ASP A 62 -4.80 21.14 -23.96
C ASP A 62 -4.09 20.81 -22.64
N PHE A 63 -3.78 21.85 -21.88
CA PHE A 63 -3.06 21.73 -20.62
C PHE A 63 -3.86 21.01 -19.53
N SER A 64 -5.19 21.04 -19.59
CA SER A 64 -6.03 20.37 -18.59
C SER A 64 -5.86 18.85 -18.70
N GLN A 65 -5.94 18.30 -19.92
CA GLN A 65 -5.73 16.87 -20.12
C GLN A 65 -4.28 16.47 -19.98
N ALA A 66 -3.32 17.30 -20.41
CA ALA A 66 -1.91 17.03 -20.17
C ALA A 66 -1.59 16.93 -18.66
N TYR A 67 -2.23 17.75 -17.82
CA TYR A 67 -2.07 17.65 -16.37
C TYR A 67 -2.63 16.34 -15.80
N ASN A 68 -3.82 15.90 -16.24
CA ASN A 68 -4.38 14.61 -15.85
C ASN A 68 -3.47 13.44 -16.25
N ASP A 69 -2.94 13.46 -17.48
CA ASP A 69 -1.99 12.45 -17.95
C ASP A 69 -0.71 12.44 -17.10
N ALA A 70 -0.18 13.62 -16.74
CA ALA A 70 0.99 13.74 -15.89
C ALA A 70 0.78 13.14 -14.49
N ILE A 71 -0.41 13.26 -13.90
CA ILE A 71 -0.76 12.60 -12.62
C ILE A 71 -0.64 11.08 -12.77
N PHE A 72 -1.20 10.50 -13.84
CA PHE A 72 -1.12 9.07 -14.04
C PHE A 72 0.31 8.61 -14.37
N MET A 73 1.11 9.41 -15.08
CA MET A 73 2.54 9.15 -15.27
C MET A 73 3.31 9.14 -13.95
N ALA A 74 3.05 10.12 -13.08
CA ALA A 74 3.67 10.16 -11.75
C ALA A 74 3.26 8.92 -10.92
N LEU A 75 2.01 8.49 -11.01
CA LEU A 75 1.52 7.28 -10.36
C LEU A 75 2.27 6.02 -10.83
N TYR A 76 2.57 5.89 -12.13
CA TYR A 76 3.40 4.80 -12.65
C TYR A 76 4.78 4.77 -11.97
N LEU A 77 5.44 5.93 -11.93
CA LEU A 77 6.79 6.06 -11.37
C LEU A 77 6.81 5.72 -9.89
N VAL A 78 5.85 6.24 -9.11
CA VAL A 78 5.74 5.96 -7.67
C VAL A 78 5.51 4.46 -7.42
N VAL A 79 4.58 3.84 -8.12
CA VAL A 79 4.24 2.42 -7.94
C VAL A 79 5.42 1.51 -8.34
N THR A 80 6.11 1.85 -9.43
CA THR A 80 7.30 1.10 -9.88
C THR A 80 8.44 1.26 -8.87
N TYR A 81 8.68 2.47 -8.39
CA TYR A 81 9.69 2.74 -7.35
C TYR A 81 9.37 1.98 -6.06
N GLN A 82 8.12 2.05 -5.58
CA GLN A 82 7.70 1.33 -4.37
C GLN A 82 7.87 -0.18 -4.51
N SER A 83 7.50 -0.74 -5.67
CA SER A 83 7.69 -2.16 -5.95
C SER A 83 9.17 -2.55 -5.95
N ALA A 84 10.04 -1.71 -6.54
CA ALA A 84 11.48 -1.92 -6.53
C ALA A 84 12.06 -1.85 -5.11
N VAL A 85 11.63 -0.87 -4.29
CA VAL A 85 12.06 -0.72 -2.89
C VAL A 85 11.72 -1.96 -2.08
N VAL A 86 10.51 -2.50 -2.20
CA VAL A 86 10.12 -3.71 -1.45
C VAL A 86 10.95 -4.93 -1.86
N LEU A 87 11.23 -5.09 -3.15
CA LEU A 87 12.05 -6.19 -3.63
C LEU A 87 13.52 -6.05 -3.17
N TRP A 88 14.05 -4.82 -3.19
CA TRP A 88 15.42 -4.53 -2.77
C TRP A 88 15.61 -4.72 -1.26
N TYR A 89 14.69 -4.18 -0.46
CA TYR A 89 14.74 -4.22 1.01
C TYR A 89 13.91 -5.37 1.61
N ARG A 90 13.71 -6.44 0.84
CA ARG A 90 12.93 -7.61 1.23
C ARG A 90 13.39 -8.24 2.54
N ASN A 91 14.69 -8.43 2.71
CA ASN A 91 15.25 -9.08 3.91
C ASN A 91 15.04 -8.21 5.16
N PRO A 92 15.41 -6.91 5.15
CA PRO A 92 15.05 -5.99 6.24
C PRO A 92 13.55 -6.00 6.55
N LEU A 93 12.68 -5.89 5.53
CA LEU A 93 11.23 -5.89 5.74
C LEU A 93 10.73 -7.18 6.40
N ASN A 94 11.23 -8.34 5.99
CA ASN A 94 10.94 -9.60 6.67
C ASN A 94 11.39 -9.58 8.13
N THR A 95 12.60 -9.08 8.40
CA THR A 95 13.10 -8.94 9.77
C THR A 95 12.20 -8.01 10.60
N LEU A 96 11.72 -6.90 10.04
CA LEU A 96 10.79 -6.00 10.76
C LEU A 96 9.46 -6.69 11.09
N ILE A 97 8.92 -7.45 10.13
CA ILE A 97 7.68 -8.23 10.32
C ILE A 97 7.90 -9.30 11.40
N GLN A 98 8.99 -10.04 11.34
CA GLN A 98 9.34 -11.09 12.32
C GLN A 98 9.53 -10.51 13.72
N LYS A 99 10.31 -9.42 13.86
CA LYS A 99 10.47 -8.71 15.14
C LYS A 99 9.14 -8.26 15.72
N THR A 100 8.22 -7.80 14.88
CA THR A 100 6.87 -7.41 15.33
C THR A 100 6.05 -8.62 15.80
N GLU A 101 6.13 -9.75 15.08
CA GLU A 101 5.44 -10.99 15.46
C GLU A 101 5.98 -11.54 16.79
N GLU A 102 7.31 -11.58 16.95
CA GLU A 102 7.96 -11.98 18.19
C GLU A 102 7.52 -11.07 19.35
N TYR A 103 7.52 -9.76 19.15
CA TYR A 103 7.03 -8.79 20.12
C TYR A 103 5.57 -9.02 20.51
N PHE A 104 4.68 -9.30 19.56
CA PHE A 104 3.28 -9.63 19.86
C PHE A 104 3.13 -10.93 20.63
N SER A 105 3.97 -11.94 20.35
CA SER A 105 3.96 -13.21 21.09
C SER A 105 4.44 -13.03 22.55
N LEU A 106 5.43 -12.17 22.76
CA LEU A 106 5.93 -11.84 24.10
C LEU A 106 4.94 -10.99 24.90
N ALA A 107 4.15 -10.15 24.23
CA ALA A 107 3.16 -9.29 24.88
C ALA A 107 2.09 -10.07 25.67
N ASP A 108 1.82 -11.33 25.31
CA ASP A 108 0.90 -12.20 26.04
C ASP A 108 1.44 -12.66 27.40
N THR A 109 2.75 -12.51 27.64
CA THR A 109 3.40 -12.83 28.92
C THR A 109 3.56 -11.62 29.84
N LEU A 110 3.26 -10.41 29.35
CA LEU A 110 3.41 -9.17 30.09
C LEU A 110 2.26 -8.93 31.08
N PRO A 111 2.46 -8.08 32.11
CA PRO A 111 1.38 -7.62 32.98
C PRO A 111 0.22 -7.00 32.19
N ALA A 112 -1.00 -7.10 32.72
CA ALA A 112 -2.23 -6.67 32.03
C ALA A 112 -2.19 -5.20 31.56
N GLU A 113 -1.54 -4.31 32.33
CA GLU A 113 -1.36 -2.91 31.98
C GLU A 113 -0.50 -2.75 30.71
N HIS A 114 0.65 -3.42 30.65
CA HIS A 114 1.55 -3.41 29.49
C HIS A 114 0.88 -4.05 28.26
N GLN A 115 0.17 -5.16 28.45
CA GLN A 115 -0.57 -5.82 27.36
C GLN A 115 -1.65 -4.91 26.76
N SER A 116 -2.35 -4.13 27.59
CA SER A 116 -3.37 -3.19 27.14
C SER A 116 -2.80 -2.10 26.22
N LEU A 117 -1.59 -1.62 26.54
CA LEU A 117 -0.86 -0.65 25.73
C LEU A 117 -0.48 -1.23 24.35
N VAL A 118 0.05 -2.46 24.32
CA VAL A 118 0.37 -3.13 23.03
C VAL A 118 -0.86 -3.27 22.15
N ILE A 119 -1.99 -3.70 22.74
CA ILE A 119 -3.26 -3.83 22.03
C ILE A 119 -3.74 -2.47 21.48
N GLU A 120 -3.57 -1.40 22.24
CA GLU A 120 -3.96 -0.05 21.81
C GLU A 120 -3.16 0.40 20.59
N TYR A 121 -1.83 0.29 20.62
CA TYR A 121 -0.99 0.64 19.47
C TYR A 121 -1.25 -0.25 18.26
N ALA A 122 -1.49 -1.55 18.46
CA ALA A 122 -1.89 -2.45 17.37
C ALA A 122 -3.21 -2.03 16.72
N LYS A 123 -4.20 -1.58 17.53
CA LYS A 123 -5.47 -1.02 17.02
C LYS A 123 -5.25 0.28 16.25
N ARG A 124 -4.38 1.18 16.73
CA ARG A 124 -4.01 2.41 16.01
C ARG A 124 -3.36 2.10 14.67
N GLY A 125 -2.43 1.13 14.63
CA GLY A 125 -1.82 0.67 13.38
C GLY A 125 -2.86 0.08 12.40
N ARG A 126 -3.80 -0.73 12.91
CA ARG A 126 -4.90 -1.26 12.10
C ARG A 126 -5.79 -0.15 11.55
N TRP A 127 -6.03 0.89 12.34
CA TRP A 127 -6.78 2.06 11.89
C TRP A 127 -6.06 2.79 10.76
N VAL A 128 -4.74 3.03 10.87
CA VAL A 128 -3.92 3.63 9.80
C VAL A 128 -3.99 2.79 8.51
N MET A 129 -3.86 1.47 8.61
CA MET A 129 -4.02 0.57 7.47
C MET A 129 -5.39 0.73 6.80
N ARG A 130 -6.48 0.74 7.59
CA ARG A 130 -7.83 0.92 7.06
C ARG A 130 -8.01 2.28 6.41
N LEU A 131 -7.46 3.33 7.01
CA LEU A 131 -7.51 4.67 6.44
C LEU A 131 -6.88 4.72 5.04
N TRP A 132 -5.70 4.10 4.86
CA TRP A 132 -5.05 4.03 3.54
C TRP A 132 -5.85 3.20 2.55
N TYR A 133 -6.39 2.07 2.99
CA TYR A 133 -7.27 1.25 2.15
C TYR A 133 -8.51 2.02 1.68
N PHE A 134 -9.24 2.65 2.61
CA PHE A 134 -10.46 3.40 2.28
C PHE A 134 -10.17 4.62 1.42
N SER A 135 -9.10 5.36 1.69
CA SER A 135 -8.68 6.51 0.89
C SER A 135 -8.42 6.10 -0.57
N ASN A 136 -7.58 5.08 -0.80
CA ASN A 136 -7.27 4.62 -2.15
C ASN A 136 -8.50 3.99 -2.85
N MET A 137 -9.33 3.25 -2.11
CA MET A 137 -10.57 2.67 -2.66
C MET A 137 -11.56 3.75 -3.11
N THR A 138 -11.68 4.83 -2.33
CA THR A 138 -12.54 5.97 -2.66
C THR A 138 -12.06 6.64 -3.94
N THR A 139 -10.75 6.85 -4.10
CA THR A 139 -10.19 7.40 -5.33
C THR A 139 -10.53 6.54 -6.55
N CYS A 140 -10.37 5.22 -6.48
CA CYS A 140 -10.76 4.33 -7.58
C CYS A 140 -12.27 4.36 -7.85
N ALA A 141 -13.10 4.39 -6.80
CA ALA A 141 -14.55 4.44 -6.93
C ALA A 141 -15.03 5.73 -7.64
N LEU A 142 -14.39 6.87 -7.39
CA LEU A 142 -14.73 8.14 -8.04
C LEU A 142 -14.58 8.07 -9.57
N PHE A 143 -13.55 7.41 -10.09
CA PHE A 143 -13.39 7.21 -11.54
C PHE A 143 -14.50 6.33 -12.14
N VAL A 144 -14.89 5.26 -11.42
CA VAL A 144 -15.99 4.38 -11.85
C VAL A 144 -17.33 5.11 -11.80
N ILE A 145 -17.58 5.89 -10.74
CA ILE A 145 -18.79 6.71 -10.61
C ILE A 145 -18.85 7.75 -11.72
N LYS A 146 -17.76 8.48 -12.00
CA LYS A 146 -17.67 9.44 -13.11
C LYS A 146 -18.08 8.77 -14.43
N ALA A 147 -17.44 7.66 -14.79
CA ALA A 147 -17.71 6.96 -16.04
C ALA A 147 -19.17 6.47 -16.13
N SER A 148 -19.71 5.95 -15.02
CA SER A 148 -21.09 5.46 -14.94
C SER A 148 -22.10 6.60 -15.08
N VAL A 149 -21.88 7.73 -14.40
CA VAL A 149 -22.77 8.90 -14.47
C VAL A 149 -22.78 9.50 -15.88
N LEU A 150 -21.60 9.64 -16.52
CA LEU A 150 -21.52 10.14 -17.90
C LEU A 150 -22.22 9.21 -18.89
N THR A 151 -22.07 7.89 -18.71
CA THR A 151 -22.75 6.88 -19.55
C THR A 151 -24.27 6.90 -19.33
N LEU A 152 -24.74 7.06 -18.10
CA LEU A 152 -26.18 7.19 -17.82
C LEU A 152 -26.74 8.49 -18.39
N HIS A 153 -26.01 9.59 -18.25
CA HIS A 153 -26.40 10.88 -18.81
C HIS A 153 -26.51 10.84 -20.34
N SER A 154 -25.57 10.20 -21.03
CA SER A 154 -25.61 10.04 -22.49
C SER A 154 -26.79 9.20 -22.97
N LEU A 155 -27.12 8.14 -22.22
CA LEU A 155 -28.32 7.33 -22.44
C LEU A 155 -29.61 8.17 -22.34
N TYR A 156 -29.73 9.02 -21.30
CA TYR A 156 -30.89 9.92 -21.17
C TYR A 156 -30.96 10.99 -22.26
N ALA A 157 -29.81 11.46 -22.75
CA ALA A 157 -29.73 12.42 -23.85
C ALA A 157 -30.07 11.81 -25.22
N GLY A 158 -30.25 10.48 -25.31
CA GLY A 158 -30.57 9.77 -26.55
C GLY A 158 -29.37 9.45 -27.45
N ASP A 159 -28.14 9.74 -27.00
CA ASP A 159 -26.90 9.39 -27.69
C ASP A 159 -26.08 8.45 -26.82
N PHE A 160 -26.38 7.15 -26.89
CA PHE A 160 -25.73 6.16 -26.04
C PHE A 160 -24.23 6.06 -26.34
N GLN A 161 -23.42 6.56 -25.40
CA GLN A 161 -21.97 6.50 -25.45
C GLN A 161 -21.40 5.97 -24.15
N LEU A 162 -20.50 5.00 -24.26
CA LEU A 162 -19.74 4.43 -23.14
C LEU A 162 -18.52 5.29 -22.85
N PHE A 163 -18.34 5.66 -21.58
CA PHE A 163 -17.20 6.47 -21.14
C PHE A 163 -16.14 5.60 -20.47
N LEU A 164 -14.88 5.92 -20.74
CA LEU A 164 -13.72 5.32 -20.07
C LEU A 164 -13.58 5.86 -18.64
N LEU A 165 -12.79 5.18 -17.79
CA LEU A 165 -12.56 5.62 -16.40
C LEU A 165 -11.84 6.97 -16.34
N TYR A 166 -10.89 7.15 -17.24
CA TYR A 166 -10.24 8.43 -17.51
C TYR A 166 -10.03 8.60 -19.01
N ASP A 167 -10.03 9.85 -19.47
CA ASP A 167 -9.90 10.17 -20.88
C ASP A 167 -8.42 10.32 -21.23
N TYR A 168 -7.97 9.66 -22.28
CA TYR A 168 -6.64 9.85 -22.83
C TYR A 168 -6.67 9.59 -24.36
N THR A 169 -5.75 10.23 -25.08
CA THR A 169 -5.66 10.16 -26.55
C THR A 169 -4.83 8.95 -26.97
N LEU A 170 -5.37 8.07 -27.81
CA LEU A 170 -4.65 6.94 -28.40
C LEU A 170 -4.06 7.30 -29.78
N PRO A 171 -3.11 6.49 -30.29
CA PRO A 171 -2.63 6.64 -31.66
C PRO A 171 -3.77 6.61 -32.68
N PRO A 172 -3.66 7.30 -33.84
CA PRO A 172 -4.78 7.51 -34.77
C PRO A 172 -5.47 6.20 -35.22
N ALA A 173 -4.71 5.13 -35.42
CA ALA A 173 -5.24 3.83 -35.82
C ALA A 173 -6.16 3.20 -34.75
N LEU A 174 -5.85 3.41 -33.46
CA LEU A 174 -6.63 2.91 -32.33
C LEU A 174 -7.77 3.87 -31.97
N GLU A 175 -7.55 5.18 -32.07
CA GLU A 175 -8.59 6.19 -31.77
C GLU A 175 -9.79 6.04 -32.72
N ALA A 176 -9.56 5.74 -34.00
CA ALA A 176 -10.61 5.53 -35.00
C ALA A 176 -11.52 4.33 -34.70
N VAL A 177 -11.04 3.34 -33.93
CA VAL A 177 -11.79 2.12 -33.58
C VAL A 177 -12.08 2.00 -32.09
N LYS A 178 -11.74 3.02 -31.29
CA LYS A 178 -11.80 3.04 -29.83
C LYS A 178 -13.17 2.68 -29.25
N TYR A 179 -14.24 3.11 -29.91
CA TYR A 179 -15.63 2.87 -29.48
C TYR A 179 -16.23 1.59 -30.04
N ARG A 180 -15.48 0.80 -30.82
CA ARG A 180 -15.89 -0.58 -31.12
C ARG A 180 -15.86 -1.38 -29.83
N TYR A 181 -16.90 -2.18 -29.59
CA TYR A 181 -17.09 -2.92 -28.34
C TYR A 181 -15.84 -3.68 -27.88
N GLU A 182 -15.21 -4.44 -28.79
CA GLU A 182 -14.01 -5.24 -28.51
C GLU A 182 -12.82 -4.38 -28.03
N VAL A 183 -12.56 -3.27 -28.73
CA VAL A 183 -11.44 -2.36 -28.44
C VAL A 183 -11.72 -1.58 -27.16
N PHE A 184 -12.96 -1.12 -26.98
CA PHE A 184 -13.39 -0.42 -25.78
C PHE A 184 -13.21 -1.30 -24.53
N SER A 185 -13.68 -2.55 -24.58
CA SER A 185 -13.53 -3.49 -23.47
C SER A 185 -12.06 -3.77 -23.14
N PHE A 186 -11.20 -3.86 -24.15
CA PHE A 186 -9.75 -4.03 -23.93
C PHE A 186 -9.13 -2.80 -23.26
N ILE A 187 -9.43 -1.59 -23.75
CA ILE A 187 -8.92 -0.34 -23.16
C ILE A 187 -9.40 -0.19 -21.72
N LEU A 188 -10.70 -0.42 -21.48
CA LEU A 188 -11.27 -0.38 -20.14
C LEU A 188 -10.59 -1.40 -19.22
N GLY A 189 -10.36 -2.62 -19.71
CA GLY A 189 -9.63 -3.66 -18.98
C GLY A 189 -8.21 -3.23 -18.61
N LEU A 190 -7.50 -2.58 -19.53
CA LEU A 190 -6.16 -2.04 -19.28
C LEU A 190 -6.19 -0.92 -18.24
N GLN A 191 -7.15 0.00 -18.29
CA GLN A 191 -7.32 1.07 -17.29
C GLN A 191 -7.64 0.51 -15.91
N VAL A 192 -8.53 -0.48 -15.83
CA VAL A 192 -8.86 -1.18 -14.58
C VAL A 192 -7.63 -1.89 -14.03
N PHE A 193 -6.87 -2.59 -14.88
CA PHE A 193 -5.64 -3.26 -14.48
C PHE A 193 -4.62 -2.27 -13.92
N TYR A 194 -4.41 -1.15 -14.62
CA TYR A 194 -3.52 -0.07 -14.19
C TYR A 194 -3.91 0.48 -12.81
N GLY A 195 -5.19 0.82 -12.62
CA GLY A 195 -5.71 1.30 -11.35
C GLY A 195 -5.58 0.27 -10.23
N LEU A 196 -5.83 -1.02 -10.50
CA LEU A 196 -5.68 -2.10 -9.53
C LEU A 196 -4.23 -2.33 -9.11
N CYS A 197 -3.27 -2.24 -10.03
CA CYS A 197 -1.84 -2.32 -9.73
C CYS A 197 -1.42 -1.17 -8.80
N ALA A 198 -1.85 0.04 -9.10
CA ALA A 198 -1.58 1.20 -8.26
C ALA A 198 -2.22 1.07 -6.87
N LEU A 199 -3.50 0.69 -6.81
CA LEU A 199 -4.24 0.47 -5.56
C LEU A 199 -3.55 -0.56 -4.66
N ARG A 200 -3.24 -1.73 -5.21
CA ARG A 200 -2.64 -2.83 -4.43
C ARG A 200 -1.25 -2.46 -3.92
N THR A 201 -0.44 -1.81 -4.75
CA THR A 201 0.93 -1.43 -4.36
C THR A 201 0.90 -0.35 -3.27
N SER A 202 0.11 0.70 -3.47
CA SER A 202 -0.05 1.78 -2.49
C SER A 202 -0.58 1.28 -1.14
N VAL A 203 -1.63 0.45 -1.15
CA VAL A 203 -2.18 -0.14 0.08
C VAL A 203 -1.23 -1.15 0.72
N GLY A 204 -0.44 -1.87 -0.09
CA GLY A 204 0.51 -2.85 0.43
C GLY A 204 1.74 -2.24 1.08
N ILE A 205 2.19 -1.06 0.63
CA ILE A 205 3.50 -0.52 1.00
C ILE A 205 3.37 0.71 1.90
N CYS A 206 2.54 1.67 1.52
CA CYS A 206 2.44 2.94 2.23
C CYS A 206 2.09 2.80 3.73
N PRO A 207 1.24 1.86 4.19
CA PRO A 207 0.93 1.77 5.62
C PRO A 207 1.99 1.04 6.44
N LEU A 208 2.92 0.29 5.82
CA LEU A 208 3.95 -0.46 6.55
C LEU A 208 4.85 0.46 7.38
N GLY A 209 5.30 1.59 6.81
CA GLY A 209 6.14 2.55 7.51
C GLY A 209 5.49 3.05 8.81
N PRO A 210 4.30 3.68 8.75
CA PRO A 210 3.56 4.08 9.95
C PRO A 210 3.27 2.93 10.93
N ILE A 211 2.98 1.71 10.44
CA ILE A 211 2.76 0.54 11.31
C ILE A 211 4.02 0.21 12.11
N PHE A 212 5.19 0.15 11.47
CA PHE A 212 6.45 -0.14 12.15
C PHE A 212 6.82 0.97 13.14
N ILE A 213 6.59 2.24 12.77
CA ILE A 213 6.79 3.38 13.67
C ILE A 213 5.88 3.26 14.90
N LEU A 214 4.60 2.96 14.73
CA LEU A 214 3.67 2.78 15.86
C LEU A 214 4.07 1.62 16.77
N ASN A 215 4.56 0.51 16.21
CA ASN A 215 5.05 -0.61 17.00
C ASN A 215 6.34 -0.25 17.76
N ALA A 216 7.25 0.50 17.15
CA ALA A 216 8.43 1.03 17.83
C ALA A 216 8.05 2.01 18.96
N CYS A 217 7.09 2.90 18.72
CA CYS A 217 6.55 3.80 19.75
C CYS A 217 5.96 3.03 20.93
N ALA A 218 5.22 1.95 20.68
CA ALA A 218 4.68 1.09 21.74
C ALA A 218 5.80 0.50 22.61
N GLN A 219 6.86 0.00 21.99
CA GLN A 219 8.02 -0.54 22.71
C GLN A 219 8.75 0.52 23.53
N LEU A 220 8.91 1.73 22.98
CA LEU A 220 9.52 2.85 23.71
C LEU A 220 8.67 3.28 24.92
N GLU A 221 7.34 3.27 24.79
CA GLU A 221 6.45 3.62 25.90
C GLU A 221 6.46 2.56 27.00
N LEU A 222 6.53 1.27 26.64
CA LEU A 222 6.74 0.20 27.63
C LEU A 222 8.04 0.39 28.40
N VAL A 223 9.14 0.69 27.71
CA VAL A 223 10.41 0.99 28.38
C VAL A 223 10.30 2.21 29.30
N ALA A 224 9.58 3.25 28.87
CA ALA A 224 9.36 4.43 29.70
C ALA A 224 8.57 4.09 30.99
N LEU A 225 7.59 3.16 30.92
CA LEU A 225 6.89 2.65 32.10
C LEU A 225 7.83 1.83 33.00
N GLU A 226 8.65 0.94 32.43
CA GLU A 226 9.63 0.16 33.20
C GLU A 226 10.63 1.07 33.92
N ILE A 227 11.10 2.14 33.28
CA ILE A 227 11.98 3.14 33.89
C ILE A 227 11.32 3.81 35.11
N LYS A 228 10.02 4.11 35.04
CA LYS A 228 9.31 4.70 36.19
C LYS A 228 9.32 3.77 37.41
N THR A 229 9.18 2.46 37.19
CA THR A 229 9.23 1.46 38.28
C THR A 229 10.60 1.35 38.95
N ILE A 230 11.68 1.84 38.32
CA ILE A 230 13.00 1.87 38.94
C ILE A 230 13.03 2.85 40.11
N PHE A 231 12.35 3.99 40.00
CA PHE A 231 12.33 5.02 41.05
C PHE A 231 11.57 4.60 42.30
N GLU A 232 10.77 3.54 42.21
CA GLU A 232 10.04 2.95 43.33
C GLU A 232 10.85 1.86 44.07
N GLU A 233 11.97 1.42 43.48
CA GLU A 233 12.80 0.34 44.00
C GLU A 233 13.78 0.85 45.07
N ARG A 234 13.78 0.23 46.25
CA ARG A 234 14.66 0.65 47.37
C ARG A 234 16.06 -0.01 47.36
N SER A 235 16.26 -1.06 46.55
CA SER A 235 17.50 -1.82 46.51
C SER A 235 18.36 -1.40 45.31
N GLU A 236 19.55 -0.86 45.57
CA GLU A 236 20.52 -0.46 44.53
C GLU A 236 20.89 -1.61 43.59
N ARG A 237 20.96 -2.84 44.10
CA ARG A 237 21.25 -4.04 43.30
C ARG A 237 20.12 -4.36 42.33
N ASN A 238 18.86 -4.19 42.75
CA ASN A 238 17.69 -4.40 41.90
C ASN A 238 17.57 -3.30 40.85
N VAL A 239 17.87 -2.05 41.23
CA VAL A 239 17.94 -0.90 40.32
C VAL A 239 18.96 -1.15 39.22
N ALA A 240 20.19 -1.56 39.57
CA ALA A 240 21.23 -1.85 38.58
C ALA A 240 20.84 -2.99 37.62
N GLN A 241 20.21 -4.05 38.13
CA GLN A 241 19.73 -5.16 37.29
C GLN A 241 18.60 -4.73 36.34
N LYS A 242 17.60 -3.97 36.82
CA LYS A 242 16.52 -3.43 35.99
C LYS A 242 17.06 -2.49 34.91
N LEU A 243 18.03 -1.64 35.24
CA LEU A 243 18.64 -0.71 34.30
C LEU A 243 19.39 -1.46 33.18
N VAL A 244 20.14 -2.51 33.52
CA VAL A 244 20.80 -3.38 32.52
C VAL A 244 19.77 -4.08 31.63
N ALA A 245 18.65 -4.56 32.18
CA ALA A 245 17.58 -5.17 31.40
C ALA A 245 16.95 -4.17 30.42
N ILE A 246 16.66 -2.94 30.88
CA ILE A 246 16.11 -1.86 30.05
C ILE A 246 17.09 -1.46 28.93
N VAL A 247 18.38 -1.31 29.23
CA VAL A 247 19.40 -0.98 28.21
C VAL A 247 19.47 -2.08 27.16
N LYS A 248 19.41 -3.36 27.54
CA LYS A 248 19.34 -4.48 26.60
C LYS A 248 18.06 -4.47 25.77
N ASN A 249 16.92 -4.18 26.38
CA ASN A 249 15.64 -4.07 25.68
C ASN A 249 15.68 -2.92 24.65
N LEU A 250 16.19 -1.74 25.02
CA LEU A 250 16.37 -0.59 24.14
C LEU A 250 17.28 -0.90 22.94
N GLN A 251 18.36 -1.64 23.15
CA GLN A 251 19.26 -2.08 22.07
C GLN A 251 18.59 -3.05 21.08
N ASN A 252 17.51 -3.71 21.49
CA ASN A 252 16.76 -4.66 20.67
C ASN A 252 15.54 -4.03 19.96
N ILE A 253 15.17 -2.79 20.29
CA ILE A 253 14.13 -2.04 19.58
C ILE A 253 14.68 -1.69 18.19
N TYR A 254 14.34 -2.56 17.22
CA TYR A 254 14.63 -2.47 15.79
C TYR A 254 16.10 -2.36 15.37
#